data_AF-A0A971WMN1-F1
#
_entry.id   AF-A0A971WMN1-F1
#
_cell.length_a   1.000
_cell.length_b   1.000
_cell.length_c   1.000
_cell.angle_alpha   90.00
_cell.angle_beta   90.00
_cell.angle_gamma   90.00
#
_symmetry.space_group_name_H-M   'P 1'
#
loop_
_entity.id
_entity.type
_entity.pdbx_description
1 polymer ?
#
loop_
_entity_poly.entity_id
_entity_poly.type
_entity_poly.pdbx_seq_one_letter_code
_entity_poly.pdbx_strand_id
1 'polypeptide(L)'
;MDNIKKASNFISEIATEITQALASRGAMDFYLGETVPERLLKLFRPVFIEVTCFAIWYTGKNPYHHDQISGIHDLSAEMGIEFDPLLKERIDCYEASSDPKSTFVLLCNYIGNNEKNSRGPIKPDDLNYKSNYQNKSELLVQLASENLESVFSSK
;
A
#
# COMPACT_ATOMS: atom_id res chain seq x y z
N MET A 1 9.39 -16.34 -16.87
CA MET A 1 7.95 -16.02 -16.91
C MET A 1 7.25 -16.34 -15.59
N ASP A 2 7.59 -17.45 -14.92
CA ASP A 2 6.98 -17.82 -13.63
C ASP A 2 7.29 -16.87 -12.47
N ASN A 3 8.47 -16.26 -12.41
CA ASN A 3 8.84 -15.38 -11.29
C ASN A 3 8.04 -14.07 -11.26
N ILE A 4 7.58 -13.57 -12.41
CA ILE A 4 6.81 -12.32 -12.52
C ILE A 4 5.34 -12.56 -12.11
N LYS A 5 4.73 -13.66 -12.57
CA LYS A 5 3.39 -14.06 -12.11
C LYS A 5 3.35 -14.35 -10.61
N LYS A 6 4.40 -14.99 -10.07
CA LYS A 6 4.55 -15.20 -8.63
C LYS A 6 4.64 -13.86 -7.88
N ALA A 7 5.43 -12.90 -8.38
CA ALA A 7 5.52 -11.57 -7.79
C ALA A 7 4.17 -10.83 -7.81
N SER A 8 3.45 -10.86 -8.92
CA SER A 8 2.13 -10.22 -9.03
C SER A 8 1.09 -10.83 -8.08
N ASN A 9 1.04 -12.15 -7.94
CA ASN A 9 0.10 -12.79 -7.00
C ASN A 9 0.46 -12.43 -5.56
N PHE A 10 1.76 -12.40 -5.26
CA PHE A 10 2.26 -12.07 -3.93
C PHE A 10 1.99 -10.62 -3.53
N ILE A 11 2.10 -9.67 -4.47
CA ILE A 11 1.70 -8.28 -4.22
C ILE A 11 0.21 -8.18 -3.87
N SER A 12 -0.65 -8.93 -4.58
CA SER A 12 -2.08 -8.98 -4.28
C SER A 12 -2.37 -9.60 -2.90
N GLU A 13 -1.63 -10.64 -2.52
CA GLU A 13 -1.72 -11.28 -1.19
C GLU A 13 -1.32 -10.28 -0.10
N ILE A 14 -0.18 -9.61 -0.25
CA ILE A 14 0.30 -8.58 0.70
C ILE A 14 -0.69 -7.42 0.80
N ALA A 15 -1.18 -6.92 -0.33
CA ALA A 15 -2.18 -5.86 -0.33
C ALA A 15 -3.47 -6.30 0.40
N THR A 16 -3.87 -7.56 0.26
CA THR A 16 -5.02 -8.12 0.98
C THR A 16 -4.77 -8.17 2.48
N GLU A 17 -3.62 -8.68 2.91
CA GLU A 17 -3.23 -8.76 4.33
C GLU A 17 -3.20 -7.37 4.99
N ILE A 18 -2.54 -6.40 4.33
CA ILE A 18 -2.47 -5.01 4.80
C ILE A 18 -3.88 -4.41 4.88
N THR A 19 -4.70 -4.60 3.85
CA THR A 19 -6.08 -4.08 3.82
C THR A 19 -6.91 -4.66 4.96
N GLN A 20 -6.80 -5.96 5.22
CA GLN A 20 -7.47 -6.61 6.34
C GLN A 20 -7.00 -6.06 7.69
N ALA A 21 -5.69 -5.87 7.86
CA ALA A 21 -5.10 -5.32 9.06
C ALA A 21 -5.55 -3.86 9.33
N LEU A 22 -5.73 -3.07 8.28
CA LEU A 22 -6.19 -1.68 8.36
C LEU A 22 -7.71 -1.60 8.58
N ALA A 23 -8.52 -2.37 7.87
CA ALA A 23 -9.98 -2.40 8.04
C ALA A 23 -10.38 -2.88 9.45
N SER A 24 -9.62 -3.81 10.03
CA SER A 24 -9.84 -4.30 11.41
C SER A 24 -9.65 -3.21 12.49
N ARG A 25 -8.94 -2.12 12.20
CA ARG A 25 -8.84 -0.97 13.13
C ARG A 25 -10.20 -0.29 13.35
N GLY A 26 -11.06 -0.36 12.34
CA GLY A 26 -12.41 0.19 12.33
C GLY A 26 -13.46 -0.63 13.06
N ALA A 27 -13.10 -1.68 13.80
CA ALA A 27 -14.10 -2.50 14.49
C ALA A 27 -14.91 -1.72 15.55
N MET A 28 -14.50 -0.50 15.93
CA MET A 28 -15.35 0.43 16.68
C MET A 28 -16.43 1.13 15.82
N ASP A 29 -16.25 1.24 14.50
CA ASP A 29 -17.22 1.79 13.55
C ASP A 29 -18.43 0.87 13.35
N PHE A 30 -18.42 -0.34 13.92
CA PHE A 30 -19.61 -1.22 14.03
C PHE A 30 -20.79 -0.50 14.71
N TYR A 31 -20.51 0.51 15.54
CA TYR A 31 -21.51 1.36 16.18
C TYR A 31 -21.86 2.63 15.37
N LEU A 32 -21.10 2.98 14.32
CA LEU A 32 -21.23 4.22 13.54
C LEU A 32 -21.64 4.00 12.07
N GLY A 33 -21.79 2.76 11.61
CA GLY A 33 -22.61 2.43 10.44
C GLY A 33 -21.87 1.95 9.18
N GLU A 34 -20.53 1.88 9.17
CA GLU A 34 -19.82 1.16 8.09
C GLU A 34 -19.52 -0.27 8.53
N THR A 35 -19.91 -1.22 7.67
CA THR A 35 -19.58 -2.63 7.92
C THR A 35 -18.13 -2.91 7.52
N VAL A 36 -17.45 -3.79 8.25
CA VAL A 36 -16.06 -4.21 7.94
C VAL A 36 -15.85 -4.58 6.46
N PRO A 37 -16.79 -5.26 5.76
CA PRO A 37 -16.67 -5.54 4.32
C PRO A 37 -16.62 -4.30 3.42
N GLU A 38 -17.38 -3.25 3.73
CA GLU A 38 -17.39 -2.02 2.93
C GLU A 38 -16.06 -1.28 3.05
N ARG A 39 -15.49 -1.23 4.26
CA ARG A 39 -14.18 -0.63 4.50
C ARG A 39 -13.06 -1.41 3.82
N LEU A 40 -13.12 -2.74 3.80
CA LEU A 40 -12.18 -3.58 3.07
C LEU A 40 -12.16 -3.24 1.57
N LEU A 41 -13.33 -3.14 0.94
CA LEU A 41 -13.44 -2.82 -0.49
C LEU A 41 -12.90 -1.43 -0.82
N LYS A 42 -13.14 -0.45 0.06
CA LYS A 42 -12.65 0.94 -0.12
C LYS A 42 -11.13 1.03 0.04
N LEU A 43 -10.55 0.30 0.99
CA LEU A 43 -9.13 0.35 1.29
C LEU A 43 -8.27 -0.52 0.38
N PHE A 44 -8.83 -1.57 -0.22
CA PHE A 44 -8.04 -2.51 -1.03
C PHE A 44 -7.32 -1.82 -2.19
N ARG A 45 -8.05 -1.02 -2.98
CA ARG A 45 -7.49 -0.35 -4.17
C ARG A 45 -6.33 0.60 -3.84
N PRO A 46 -6.47 1.55 -2.90
CA PRO A 46 -5.35 2.43 -2.55
C PRO A 46 -4.17 1.68 -1.93
N VAL A 47 -4.43 0.66 -1.11
CA VAL A 47 -3.35 -0.17 -0.53
C VAL A 47 -2.63 -0.94 -1.63
N PHE A 48 -3.34 -1.52 -2.58
CA PHE A 48 -2.74 -2.26 -3.70
C PHE A 48 -1.82 -1.38 -4.56
N ILE A 49 -2.23 -0.14 -4.81
CA ILE A 49 -1.40 0.85 -5.52
C ILE A 49 -0.12 1.16 -4.71
N GLU A 50 -0.24 1.33 -3.39
CA GLU A 50 0.92 1.62 -2.53
C GLU A 50 1.91 0.45 -2.48
N VAL A 51 1.42 -0.77 -2.30
CA VAL A 51 2.26 -1.99 -2.33
C VAL A 51 2.95 -2.14 -3.69
N THR A 52 2.24 -1.81 -4.78
CA THR A 52 2.82 -1.78 -6.13
C THR A 52 3.97 -0.77 -6.22
N CYS A 53 3.76 0.46 -5.75
CA CYS A 53 4.79 1.51 -5.79
C CYS A 53 6.03 1.08 -4.99
N PHE A 54 5.83 0.52 -3.79
CA PHE A 54 6.90 0.02 -2.96
C PHE A 54 7.65 -1.15 -3.62
N ALA A 55 6.94 -2.09 -4.26
CA ALA A 55 7.57 -3.21 -4.97
C ALA A 55 8.39 -2.75 -6.19
N ILE A 56 7.89 -1.74 -6.93
CA ILE A 56 8.63 -1.14 -8.06
C ILE A 56 9.91 -0.46 -7.56
N TRP A 57 9.82 0.33 -6.49
CA TRP A 57 10.97 0.97 -5.85
C TRP A 57 11.99 -0.08 -5.38
N TYR A 58 11.54 -1.09 -4.63
CA TYR A 58 12.42 -2.10 -4.04
C TYR A 58 13.16 -2.95 -5.08
N THR A 59 12.47 -3.32 -6.17
CA THR A 59 13.05 -4.20 -7.20
C THR A 59 13.76 -3.45 -8.33
N GLY A 60 13.53 -2.15 -8.45
CA GLY A 60 13.95 -1.32 -9.59
C GLY A 60 13.35 -1.76 -10.93
N LYS A 61 12.31 -2.61 -10.91
CA LYS A 61 11.64 -3.14 -12.10
C LYS A 61 10.14 -3.15 -11.87
N ASN A 62 9.37 -3.03 -12.95
CA ASN A 62 7.94 -3.25 -12.84
C ASN A 62 7.67 -4.77 -12.67
N PRO A 63 7.08 -5.23 -11.55
CA PRO A 63 6.78 -6.65 -11.32
C PRO A 63 5.56 -7.13 -12.11
N TYR A 64 4.91 -6.25 -12.88
CA TYR A 64 3.71 -6.53 -13.65
C TYR A 64 3.99 -6.62 -15.16
N HIS A 65 3.24 -7.48 -15.85
CA HIS A 65 3.17 -7.48 -17.30
C HIS A 65 2.41 -6.26 -17.84
N HIS A 66 2.60 -5.92 -19.12
CA HIS A 66 1.98 -4.74 -19.75
C HIS A 66 0.44 -4.67 -19.56
N ASP A 67 -0.24 -5.82 -19.60
CA ASP A 67 -1.70 -5.92 -19.40
C ASP A 67 -2.10 -5.65 -17.95
N GLN A 68 -1.27 -6.04 -16.99
CA GLN A 68 -1.52 -5.81 -15.56
C GLN A 68 -1.19 -4.37 -15.16
N ILE A 69 -0.19 -3.76 -15.81
CA ILE A 69 0.11 -2.33 -15.70
C ILE A 69 -1.11 -1.53 -16.16
N SER A 70 -1.72 -1.87 -17.31
CA SER A 70 -2.97 -1.24 -17.76
C SER A 70 -4.05 -1.28 -16.68
N GLY A 71 -4.23 -2.44 -16.04
CA GLY A 71 -5.19 -2.57 -14.93
C GLY A 71 -4.89 -1.66 -13.74
N ILE A 72 -3.62 -1.37 -13.46
CA ILE A 72 -3.22 -0.43 -12.39
C ILE A 72 -3.52 1.01 -12.78
N HIS A 73 -3.29 1.38 -14.05
CA HIS A 73 -3.68 2.68 -14.58
C HIS A 73 -5.19 2.88 -14.54
N ASP A 74 -5.96 1.86 -14.94
CA ASP A 74 -7.43 1.90 -14.90
C ASP A 74 -7.94 2.04 -13.46
N LEU A 75 -7.38 1.27 -12.52
CA LEU A 75 -7.71 1.37 -11.09
C LEU A 75 -7.38 2.76 -10.52
N SER A 76 -6.26 3.34 -10.93
CA SER A 76 -5.86 4.70 -10.50
C SER A 76 -6.79 5.76 -11.08
N ALA A 77 -7.17 5.63 -12.35
CA ALA A 77 -8.10 6.51 -13.04
C ALA A 77 -9.50 6.47 -12.41
N GLU A 78 -9.99 5.30 -12.01
CA GLU A 78 -11.26 5.16 -11.25
C GLU A 78 -11.21 5.89 -9.90
N MET A 79 -10.03 6.03 -9.32
CA MET A 79 -9.82 6.81 -8.10
C MET A 79 -9.60 8.31 -8.37
N GLY A 80 -9.55 8.73 -9.63
CA GLY A 80 -9.26 10.10 -10.05
C GLY A 80 -7.80 10.49 -9.83
N ILE A 81 -6.88 9.52 -9.87
CA ILE A 81 -5.43 9.74 -9.76
C ILE A 81 -4.74 9.21 -11.02
N GLU A 82 -3.72 9.93 -11.49
CA GLU A 82 -2.82 9.42 -12.51
C GLU A 82 -1.70 8.58 -11.86
N PHE A 83 -1.52 7.34 -12.34
CA PHE A 83 -0.57 6.41 -11.74
C PHE A 83 0.90 6.86 -11.87
N ASP A 84 1.34 7.33 -13.04
CA ASP A 84 2.76 7.67 -13.24
C ASP A 84 3.24 8.85 -12.37
N PRO A 85 2.49 9.97 -12.26
CA PRO A 85 2.85 11.03 -11.32
C PRO A 85 2.89 10.56 -9.88
N LEU A 86 1.92 9.74 -9.46
CA LEU A 86 1.86 9.17 -8.12
C LEU A 86 3.05 8.25 -7.85
N LEU A 87 3.36 7.36 -8.80
CA LEU A 87 4.48 6.44 -8.71
C LEU A 87 5.80 7.20 -8.54
N LYS A 88 5.99 8.27 -9.31
CA LYS A 88 7.17 9.12 -9.20
C LYS A 88 7.25 9.79 -7.82
N GLU A 89 6.16 10.38 -7.34
CA GLU A 89 6.11 10.99 -5.99
C GLU A 89 6.45 9.96 -4.89
N ARG A 90 5.92 8.74 -5.01
CA ARG A 90 6.17 7.65 -4.06
C ARG A 90 7.63 7.19 -4.10
N ILE A 91 8.21 6.99 -5.28
CA ILE A 91 9.62 6.64 -5.43
C ILE A 91 10.51 7.74 -4.83
N ASP A 92 10.26 9.01 -5.15
CA ASP A 92 11.02 10.15 -4.60
C ASP A 92 10.92 10.20 -3.06
N CYS A 93 9.75 9.89 -2.50
CA CYS A 93 9.52 9.81 -1.06
C CYS A 93 10.33 8.66 -0.41
N TYR A 94 10.37 7.49 -1.04
CA TYR A 94 11.15 6.36 -0.56
C TYR A 94 12.65 6.62 -0.65
N GLU A 95 13.15 7.24 -1.73
CA GLU A 95 14.56 7.58 -1.89
C GLU A 95 15.03 8.68 -0.92
N ALA A 96 14.16 9.63 -0.58
CA ALA A 96 14.46 10.70 0.37
C ALA A 96 14.45 10.22 1.84
N SER A 97 13.90 9.04 2.12
CA SER A 97 13.77 8.51 3.48
C SER A 97 15.04 7.80 3.95
N SER A 98 15.44 8.04 5.20
CA SER A 98 16.48 7.25 5.87
C SER A 98 16.03 5.83 6.23
N ASP A 99 14.71 5.59 6.27
CA ASP A 99 14.11 4.28 6.51
C ASP A 99 12.85 4.10 5.63
N PRO A 100 13.03 3.65 4.37
CA PRO A 100 11.94 3.49 3.41
C PRO A 100 10.85 2.51 3.85
N LYS A 101 11.19 1.54 4.71
CA LYS A 101 10.23 0.57 5.26
C LYS A 101 9.27 1.24 6.21
N SER A 102 9.79 2.01 7.15
CA SER A 102 8.96 2.80 8.05
C SER A 102 8.12 3.80 7.27
N THR A 103 8.65 4.40 6.21
CA THR A 103 7.87 5.25 5.30
C THR A 103 6.72 4.49 4.63
N PHE A 104 6.95 3.29 4.09
CA PHE A 104 5.89 2.46 3.51
C PHE A 104 4.79 2.12 4.52
N VAL A 105 5.18 1.74 5.74
CA VAL A 105 4.25 1.46 6.83
C VAL A 105 3.43 2.70 7.19
N LEU A 106 4.06 3.87 7.25
CA LEU A 106 3.38 5.14 7.50
C LEU A 106 2.37 5.47 6.40
N LEU A 107 2.72 5.27 5.13
CA LEU A 107 1.83 5.53 4.00
C LEU A 107 0.63 4.59 3.96
N CYS A 108 0.84 3.28 4.21
CA CYS A 108 -0.26 2.33 4.37
C CYS A 108 -1.19 2.74 5.51
N ASN A 109 -0.65 3.19 6.64
CA ASN A 109 -1.44 3.68 7.77
C ASN A 109 -2.21 4.97 7.44
N TYR A 110 -1.58 5.89 6.70
CA TYR A 110 -2.19 7.12 6.22
C TYR A 110 -3.40 6.81 5.33
N ILE A 111 -3.27 5.85 4.41
CA ILE A 111 -4.38 5.34 3.60
C ILE A 111 -5.45 4.68 4.47
N GLY A 112 -5.08 3.86 5.45
CA GLY A 112 -6.01 3.16 6.33
C GLY A 112 -6.90 4.07 7.18
N ASN A 113 -6.47 5.31 7.42
CA ASN A 113 -7.26 6.32 8.13
C ASN A 113 -8.31 7.00 7.25
N ASN A 114 -8.09 7.09 5.93
CA ASN A 114 -9.04 7.61 4.96
C ASN A 114 -8.60 7.23 3.55
N GLU A 115 -9.45 6.61 2.73
CA GLU A 115 -9.07 6.22 1.37
C GLU A 115 -8.72 7.43 0.49
N LYS A 116 -9.27 8.61 0.76
CA LYS A 116 -8.94 9.86 0.04
C LYS A 116 -7.50 10.30 0.25
N ASN A 117 -6.85 9.83 1.32
CA ASN A 117 -5.44 10.12 1.59
C ASN A 117 -4.51 9.53 0.52
N SER A 118 -4.95 8.49 -0.18
CA SER A 118 -4.22 7.96 -1.34
C SER A 118 -4.13 8.94 -2.52
N ARG A 119 -4.98 9.98 -2.55
CA ARG A 119 -5.10 10.96 -3.64
C ARG A 119 -4.38 12.27 -3.34
N GLY A 120 -4.00 12.49 -2.08
CA GLY A 120 -3.42 13.74 -1.63
C GLY A 120 -1.89 13.71 -1.70
N PRO A 121 -1.24 14.87 -1.94
CA PRO A 121 0.20 14.98 -1.79
C PRO A 121 0.58 14.64 -0.35
N ILE A 122 1.65 13.86 -0.16
CA ILE A 122 2.16 13.58 1.18
C ILE A 122 2.75 14.86 1.75
N LYS A 123 2.24 15.33 2.88
CA LYS A 123 2.87 16.43 3.63
C LYS A 123 3.87 15.85 4.64
N PRO A 124 4.96 16.57 4.94
CA PRO A 124 5.91 16.15 5.98
C PRO A 124 5.24 15.84 7.33
N ASP A 125 4.16 16.56 7.66
CA ASP A 125 3.39 16.33 8.89
C ASP A 125 2.59 15.01 8.87
N ASP A 126 2.21 14.50 7.69
CA ASP A 126 1.54 13.21 7.54
C ASP A 126 2.47 12.05 7.92
N LEU A 127 3.78 12.23 7.70
CA LEU A 127 4.84 11.26 8.06
C LEU A 127 5.23 11.32 9.54
N ASN A 128 4.93 12.41 10.24
CA ASN A 128 5.11 12.55 11.68
C ASN A 128 3.92 12.00 12.48
N TYR A 129 2.92 11.42 11.82
CA TYR A 129 1.73 10.87 12.46
C TYR A 129 2.08 9.57 13.21
N LYS A 130 2.58 9.73 14.44
CA LYS A 130 2.64 8.65 15.42
C LYS A 130 1.22 8.27 15.81
N SER A 131 0.72 7.20 15.21
CA SER A 131 -0.45 6.50 15.72
C SER A 131 -0.21 6.19 17.21
N ASN A 132 -0.98 6.79 18.11
CA ASN A 132 -1.02 6.42 19.54
C ASN A 132 -1.48 4.96 19.77
N TYR A 133 -1.74 4.22 18.70
CA TYR A 133 -2.01 2.80 18.70
C TYR A 133 -0.86 2.07 17.98
N GLN A 134 0.15 1.67 18.75
CA GLN A 134 1.11 0.59 18.42
C GLN A 134 0.38 -0.77 18.33
N ASN A 135 -0.75 -0.79 17.63
CA ASN A 135 -1.66 -1.92 17.53
C ASN A 135 -1.23 -2.76 16.32
N LYS A 136 -1.00 -4.05 16.56
CA LYS A 136 -1.06 -5.23 15.66
C LYS A 136 -1.05 -5.02 14.14
N SER A 137 -1.87 -4.11 13.59
CA SER A 137 -1.82 -3.64 12.22
C SER A 137 -0.44 -3.14 11.79
N GLU A 138 0.24 -2.34 12.61
CA GLU A 138 1.58 -1.82 12.28
C GLU A 138 2.61 -2.94 12.18
N LEU A 139 2.56 -3.89 13.13
CA LEU A 139 3.34 -5.12 13.11
C LEU A 139 3.00 -5.99 11.89
N LEU A 140 1.72 -6.10 11.51
CA LEU A 140 1.29 -6.87 10.35
C LEU A 140 1.71 -6.23 9.02
N VAL A 141 1.71 -4.89 8.92
CA VAL A 141 2.22 -4.18 7.75
C VAL A 141 3.75 -4.32 7.68
N GLN A 142 4.44 -4.28 8.83
CA GLN A 142 5.89 -4.56 8.90
C GLN A 142 6.20 -6.00 8.47
N LEU A 143 5.48 -7.00 9.00
CA LEU A 143 5.64 -8.41 8.61
C LEU A 143 5.33 -8.62 7.13
N ALA A 144 4.29 -7.98 6.60
CA ALA A 144 3.96 -8.06 5.17
C ALA A 144 5.06 -7.39 4.31
N SER A 145 5.67 -6.30 4.79
CA SER A 145 6.83 -5.67 4.16
C SER A 145 8.08 -6.57 4.19
N GLU A 146 8.35 -7.25 5.30
CA GLU A 146 9.45 -8.20 5.43
C GLU A 146 9.25 -9.41 4.50
N ASN A 147 8.02 -9.89 4.39
CA ASN A 147 7.64 -10.93 3.43
C ASN A 147 7.90 -10.49 1.98
N LEU A 148 7.55 -9.25 1.64
CA LEU A 148 7.84 -8.64 0.33
C LEU A 148 9.32 -8.73 -0.01
N GLU A 149 10.20 -8.35 0.93
CA GLU A 149 11.64 -8.42 0.73
C GLU A 149 12.18 -9.83 0.61
N SER A 150 11.68 -10.79 1.40
CA SER A 150 12.16 -12.18 1.36
C SER A 150 12.02 -12.78 -0.04
N VAL A 151 10.96 -12.41 -0.75
CA VAL A 151 10.65 -12.89 -2.11
C VAL A 151 11.50 -12.18 -3.16
N PHE A 152 11.77 -10.89 -2.98
CA PHE A 152 12.56 -10.11 -3.94
C PHE A 152 14.09 -10.19 -3.70
N SER A 153 14.52 -10.58 -2.49
CA SER A 153 15.92 -10.80 -2.10
C SER A 153 16.45 -12.19 -2.48
N SER A 154 15.58 -13.13 -2.89
CA SER A 154 15.97 -14.47 -3.33
C SER A 154 16.46 -14.48 -4.78
N LYS A 155 17.54 -13.73 -5.05
CA LYS A 155 18.34 -13.81 -6.28
C LYS A 155 19.62 -14.60 -6.06
#